data_AF-A0A6I9MZJ0-F1
#
_entry.id   AF-A0A6I9MZJ0-F1
#
_cell.length_a   1.000
_cell.length_b   1.000
_cell.length_c   1.000
_cell.angle_alpha   90.00
_cell.angle_beta   90.00
_cell.angle_gamma   90.00
#
_symmetry.space_group_name_H-M   'P 1'
#
loop_
_entity.id
_entity.type
_entity.pdbx_description
1 polymer ?
#
loop_
_entity_poly.entity_id
_entity_poly.type
_entity_poly.pdbx_seq_one_letter_code
_entity_poly.pdbx_strand_id
1 'polypeptide(L)'
;MRIVIQGQENRSARATHVGEKSFRCEYDGCGKLYTTAHHLKVHERSHTGDKPYICDYPGCGKKFATGYGLKSHSRTHTGEKPYRCQELNCCKSFKTSGDLQKHTRTHTGEKPFKCPMDGCGRSFTTSNIRKVHIRTHTGERPYYCSEPTCGRSFASATNYKNHVRIHTGECL
;
A
#
# COMPACT_ATOMS: atom_id res chain seq x y z
N MET A 1 16.10 -23.58 -4.56
CA MET A 1 14.92 -24.02 -5.36
C MET A 1 14.20 -22.79 -5.88
N ARG A 2 13.97 -22.70 -7.20
CA ARG A 2 13.37 -21.53 -7.86
C ARG A 2 11.88 -21.49 -7.52
N ILE A 3 11.44 -20.43 -6.85
CA ILE A 3 10.04 -20.18 -6.52
C ILE A 3 9.34 -19.73 -7.79
N VAL A 4 8.58 -20.65 -8.40
CA VAL A 4 7.69 -20.34 -9.52
C VAL A 4 6.46 -19.65 -8.93
N ILE A 5 6.42 -18.33 -9.04
CA ILE A 5 5.15 -17.60 -8.98
C ILE A 5 4.35 -18.18 -10.16
N GLN A 6 3.20 -18.80 -9.94
CA GLN A 6 2.25 -19.04 -11.03
C GLN A 6 1.85 -17.66 -11.57
N GLY A 7 2.61 -17.23 -12.56
CA GLY A 7 2.34 -16.07 -13.36
C GLY A 7 1.09 -16.39 -14.16
N GLN A 8 0.04 -15.62 -13.92
CA GLN A 8 -0.69 -15.10 -15.06
C GLN A 8 0.38 -14.48 -15.97
N GLU A 9 0.56 -15.02 -17.16
CA GLU A 9 1.52 -14.55 -18.15
C GLU A 9 1.27 -13.06 -18.42
N ASN A 10 1.92 -12.20 -17.63
CA ASN A 10 2.06 -10.81 -18.01
C ASN A 10 3.17 -10.84 -19.06
N ARG A 11 2.76 -10.97 -20.33
CA ARG A 11 3.63 -10.65 -21.46
C ARG A 11 3.94 -9.15 -21.40
N SER A 12 4.79 -8.76 -20.46
CA SER A 12 5.57 -7.55 -20.58
C SER A 12 6.65 -7.88 -21.59
N ALA A 13 6.29 -7.78 -22.86
CA ALA A 13 7.27 -7.72 -23.93
C ALA A 13 8.28 -6.63 -23.54
N ARG A 14 9.53 -7.02 -23.36
CA ARG A 14 10.65 -6.09 -23.26
C ARG A 14 10.85 -5.53 -24.67
N ALA A 15 10.07 -4.50 -25.00
CA ALA A 15 10.18 -3.79 -26.25
C ALA A 15 11.20 -2.65 -26.09
N THR A 16 12.09 -2.63 -27.06
CA THR A 16 13.20 -1.72 -27.35
C THR A 16 12.88 -0.23 -27.21
N HIS A 17 13.86 0.52 -26.69
CA HIS A 17 13.91 1.98 -26.68
C HIS A 17 13.80 2.57 -28.10
N VAL A 18 12.60 3.01 -28.50
CA VAL A 18 12.42 3.98 -29.58
C VAL A 18 11.20 4.87 -29.25
N GLY A 19 11.45 6.10 -28.82
CA GLY A 19 10.48 7.21 -28.80
C GLY A 19 9.13 6.99 -28.10
N GLU A 20 9.10 6.76 -26.79
CA GLU A 20 7.82 6.73 -26.05
C GLU A 20 7.19 8.11 -26.00
N LYS A 21 6.09 8.31 -26.73
CA LYS A 21 5.19 9.45 -26.53
C LYS A 21 4.67 9.38 -25.09
N SER A 22 5.16 10.27 -24.25
CA SER A 22 4.75 10.38 -22.86
C SER A 22 3.60 11.38 -22.72
N PHE A 23 2.62 11.03 -21.90
CA PHE A 23 1.47 11.86 -21.57
C PHE A 23 1.76 12.56 -20.24
N ARG A 24 1.88 13.88 -20.27
CA ARG A 24 2.16 14.71 -19.10
C ARG A 24 0.86 15.14 -18.42
N CYS A 25 0.84 15.10 -17.10
CA CYS A 25 -0.21 15.74 -16.32
C CYS A 25 -0.03 17.27 -16.33
N GLU A 26 -1.06 17.98 -16.76
CA GLU A 26 -1.09 19.44 -16.87
C GLU A 26 -1.53 20.14 -15.58
N TYR A 27 -1.88 19.38 -14.53
CA TYR A 27 -2.23 19.96 -13.24
C TYR A 27 -1.01 20.66 -12.63
N ASP A 28 -1.22 21.90 -12.18
CA ASP A 28 -0.16 22.75 -11.64
C ASP A 28 0.58 22.05 -10.47
N GLY A 29 1.91 22.06 -10.53
CA GLY A 29 2.76 21.38 -9.56
C GLY A 29 2.79 19.84 -9.62
N CYS A 30 2.11 19.17 -10.56
CA CYS A 30 2.11 17.69 -10.63
C CYS A 30 3.30 17.12 -11.42
N GLY A 31 3.46 17.54 -12.69
CA GLY A 31 4.58 17.16 -13.56
C GLY A 31 4.72 15.66 -13.88
N LYS A 32 3.77 14.79 -13.48
CA LYS A 32 3.86 13.34 -13.69
C LYS A 32 3.71 12.96 -15.17
N LEU A 33 4.46 11.93 -15.57
CA LEU A 33 4.46 11.38 -16.92
C LEU A 33 3.88 9.96 -16.92
N TYR A 34 3.14 9.64 -17.98
CA TYR A 34 2.50 8.36 -18.18
C TYR A 34 2.79 7.84 -19.58
N THR A 35 2.97 6.54 -19.72
CA THR A 35 3.20 5.88 -21.01
C THR A 35 1.91 5.75 -21.84
N THR A 36 0.73 5.90 -21.22
CA THR A 36 -0.56 5.81 -21.91
C THR A 36 -1.51 6.91 -21.46
N ALA A 37 -2.35 7.38 -22.39
CA ALA A 37 -3.41 8.36 -22.12
C ALA A 37 -4.40 7.85 -21.07
N HIS A 38 -4.71 6.55 -21.07
CA HIS A 38 -5.61 5.94 -20.08
C HIS A 38 -5.06 6.10 -18.66
N HIS A 39 -3.77 5.82 -18.45
CA HIS A 39 -3.16 5.98 -17.13
C HIS A 39 -3.09 7.45 -16.70
N LEU A 40 -2.81 8.37 -17.62
CA LEU A 40 -2.91 9.81 -17.34
C LEU A 40 -4.34 10.17 -16.90
N LYS A 41 -5.36 9.73 -17.65
CA LYS A 41 -6.75 10.07 -17.35
C LYS A 41 -7.21 9.56 -15.98
N VAL A 42 -6.80 8.33 -15.63
CA VAL A 42 -7.05 7.77 -14.29
C VAL A 42 -6.30 8.57 -13.22
N HIS A 43 -5.07 9.02 -13.49
CA HIS A 43 -4.33 9.84 -12.57
C HIS A 43 -4.96 11.23 -12.35
N GLU A 44 -5.49 11.87 -13.38
CA GLU A 44 -6.18 13.18 -13.24
C GLU A 44 -7.30 13.15 -12.21
N ARG A 45 -7.97 12.01 -12.04
CA ARG A 45 -8.97 11.81 -10.99
C ARG A 45 -8.43 12.02 -9.56
N SER A 46 -7.12 11.86 -9.36
CA SER A 46 -6.48 12.14 -8.07
C SER A 46 -6.40 13.64 -7.73
N HIS A 47 -6.48 14.51 -8.75
CA HIS A 47 -6.55 15.96 -8.55
C HIS A 47 -7.98 16.45 -8.34
N THR A 48 -8.93 15.89 -9.09
CA THR A 48 -10.34 16.32 -9.02
C THR A 48 -11.12 15.62 -7.90
N GLY A 49 -10.59 14.52 -7.38
CA GLY A 49 -11.30 13.65 -6.45
C GLY A 49 -12.38 12.77 -7.11
N ASP A 50 -12.44 12.74 -8.45
CA ASP A 50 -13.40 11.95 -9.21
C ASP A 50 -13.27 10.45 -8.87
N LYS A 51 -14.39 9.85 -8.48
CA LYS A 51 -14.48 8.45 -8.05
C LYS A 51 -15.76 7.84 -8.63
N PRO A 52 -15.78 7.53 -9.93
CA PRO A 52 -17.01 7.14 -10.63
C PRO A 52 -17.49 5.72 -10.27
N TYR A 53 -16.63 4.89 -9.66
CA TYR A 53 -16.97 3.52 -9.31
C TYR A 53 -17.45 3.44 -7.87
N ILE A 54 -18.71 3.09 -7.66
CA ILE A 54 -19.36 3.07 -6.34
C ILE A 54 -19.58 1.61 -5.93
N CYS A 55 -19.32 1.31 -4.66
CA CYS A 55 -19.67 0.01 -4.09
C CYS A 55 -21.17 -0.10 -3.87
N ASP A 56 -21.76 -1.13 -4.46
CA ASP A 56 -23.18 -1.49 -4.40
C ASP A 56 -23.54 -2.31 -3.14
N TYR A 57 -22.55 -2.71 -2.34
CA TYR A 57 -22.81 -3.43 -1.10
C TYR A 57 -23.62 -2.57 -0.13
N PRO A 58 -24.76 -3.07 0.40
CA PRO A 58 -25.64 -2.29 1.28
C PRO A 58 -24.90 -1.66 2.46
N GLY A 59 -25.10 -0.36 2.66
CA GLY A 59 -24.47 0.41 3.75
C GLY A 59 -22.98 0.74 3.54
N CYS A 60 -22.35 0.35 2.43
CA CYS A 60 -20.93 0.63 2.20
C CYS A 60 -20.68 2.05 1.65
N GLY A 61 -21.32 2.40 0.53
CA GLY A 61 -21.22 3.73 -0.10
C GLY A 61 -19.82 4.16 -0.55
N LYS A 62 -18.80 3.31 -0.43
CA LYS A 62 -17.40 3.65 -0.77
C LYS A 62 -17.24 3.83 -2.27
N LYS A 63 -16.49 4.87 -2.65
CA LYS A 63 -16.22 5.24 -4.05
C LYS A 63 -14.74 5.07 -4.41
N PHE A 64 -14.48 4.70 -5.67
CA PHE A 64 -13.15 4.38 -6.20
C PHE A 64 -12.91 5.09 -7.53
N ALA A 65 -11.65 5.45 -7.77
CA ALA A 65 -11.23 6.07 -9.03
C ALA A 65 -11.11 5.07 -10.20
N THR A 66 -11.05 3.76 -9.91
CA THR A 66 -10.90 2.70 -10.91
C THR A 66 -11.80 1.51 -10.62
N GLY A 67 -12.23 0.80 -11.66
CA GLY A 67 -13.00 -0.44 -11.53
C GLY A 67 -12.21 -1.56 -10.85
N TYR A 68 -10.88 -1.63 -11.06
CA TYR A 68 -10.01 -2.54 -10.31
C TYR A 68 -10.04 -2.24 -8.80
N GLY A 69 -10.02 -0.96 -8.42
CA GLY A 69 -10.12 -0.54 -7.01
C GLY A 69 -11.43 -0.99 -6.38
N LEU A 70 -12.56 -0.80 -7.08
CA LEU A 70 -13.87 -1.29 -6.65
C LEU A 70 -13.88 -2.83 -6.52
N LYS A 71 -13.40 -3.55 -7.54
CA LYS A 71 -13.35 -5.03 -7.52
C LYS A 71 -12.47 -5.57 -6.39
N SER A 72 -11.32 -4.94 -6.13
CA SER A 72 -10.48 -5.32 -5.00
C SER A 72 -11.14 -5.02 -3.65
N HIS A 73 -11.91 -3.95 -3.58
CA HIS A 73 -12.65 -3.58 -2.37
C HIS A 73 -13.85 -4.51 -2.12
N SER A 74 -14.58 -4.94 -3.15
CA SER A 74 -15.74 -5.82 -2.97
C SER A 74 -15.36 -7.15 -2.29
N ARG A 75 -14.13 -7.63 -2.48
CA ARG A 75 -13.53 -8.75 -1.73
C ARG A 75 -13.47 -8.56 -0.22
N THR A 76 -13.64 -7.34 0.28
CA THR A 76 -13.76 -7.06 1.72
C THR A 76 -15.12 -7.45 2.28
N HIS A 77 -16.15 -7.48 1.45
CA HIS A 77 -17.50 -7.91 1.82
C HIS A 77 -17.67 -9.42 1.68
N THR A 78 -17.13 -10.00 0.59
CA THR A 78 -17.26 -11.44 0.31
C THR A 78 -16.24 -12.31 1.06
N GLY A 79 -15.14 -11.72 1.53
CA GLY A 79 -14.03 -12.45 2.12
C GLY A 79 -13.14 -13.18 1.11
N GLU A 80 -13.42 -13.08 -0.19
CA GLU A 80 -12.66 -13.75 -1.27
C GLU A 80 -11.16 -13.37 -1.22
N LYS A 81 -10.31 -14.40 -1.25
CA LYS A 81 -8.84 -14.27 -1.21
C LYS A 81 -8.21 -15.12 -2.32
N PRO A 82 -8.26 -14.66 -3.58
CA PRO A 82 -7.88 -15.48 -4.73
C PRO A 82 -6.37 -15.73 -4.84
N TYR A 83 -5.53 -14.97 -4.13
CA TYR A 83 -4.08 -15.08 -4.21
C TYR A 83 -3.52 -15.91 -3.07
N ARG A 84 -3.29 -17.20 -3.31
CA ARG A 84 -2.78 -18.15 -2.31
C ARG A 84 -1.25 -18.22 -2.29
N CYS A 85 -0.68 -18.35 -1.10
CA CYS A 85 0.74 -18.65 -0.94
C CYS A 85 1.02 -20.11 -1.35
N GLN A 86 2.06 -20.31 -2.15
CA GLN A 86 2.48 -21.63 -2.67
C GLN A 86 3.58 -22.28 -1.81
N GLU A 87 3.97 -21.66 -0.69
CA GLU A 87 4.98 -22.21 0.21
C GLU A 87 4.42 -23.41 0.98
N LEU A 88 5.20 -24.50 1.07
CA LEU A 88 4.72 -25.83 1.50
C LEU A 88 4.02 -25.83 2.87
N ASN A 89 4.49 -24.98 3.80
CA ASN A 89 3.95 -24.87 5.15
C ASN A 89 3.17 -23.56 5.38
N CYS A 90 2.67 -22.94 4.31
CA CYS A 90 1.92 -21.69 4.39
C CYS A 90 0.55 -21.76 3.73
N CYS A 91 -0.50 -21.76 4.55
CA CYS A 91 -1.89 -21.76 4.08
C CYS A 91 -2.49 -20.35 3.89
N LYS A 92 -1.66 -19.30 3.84
CA LYS A 92 -2.15 -17.91 3.79
C LYS A 92 -2.62 -17.53 2.38
N SER A 93 -3.77 -16.86 2.31
CA SER A 93 -4.33 -16.29 1.07
C SER A 93 -4.65 -14.81 1.23
N PHE A 94 -4.61 -14.07 0.11
CA PHE A 94 -4.66 -12.62 0.06
C PHE A 94 -5.68 -12.11 -0.96
N LYS A 95 -6.18 -10.89 -0.72
CA LYS A 95 -7.15 -10.21 -1.58
C LYS A 95 -6.53 -9.61 -2.84
N THR A 96 -5.22 -9.33 -2.81
CA THR A 96 -4.46 -8.74 -3.91
C THR A 96 -3.15 -9.49 -4.14
N SER A 97 -2.65 -9.46 -5.38
CA SER A 97 -1.34 -10.04 -5.73
C SER A 97 -0.20 -9.29 -5.03
N GLY A 98 -0.31 -7.97 -4.87
CA GLY A 98 0.68 -7.17 -4.16
C GLY A 98 0.81 -7.52 -2.68
N ASP A 99 -0.29 -7.90 -2.02
CA ASP A 99 -0.24 -8.38 -0.64
C ASP A 99 0.39 -9.76 -0.53
N LEU A 100 0.10 -10.66 -1.48
CA LEU A 100 0.81 -11.94 -1.58
C LEU A 100 2.31 -11.71 -1.78
N GLN A 101 2.73 -10.82 -2.69
CA GLN A 101 4.14 -10.52 -2.92
C GLN A 101 4.82 -9.91 -1.69
N LYS A 102 4.15 -9.03 -0.95
CA LYS A 102 4.68 -8.53 0.33
C LYS A 102 4.83 -9.66 1.34
N HIS A 103 3.87 -10.59 1.38
CA HIS A 103 3.92 -11.73 2.26
C HIS A 103 5.04 -12.71 1.88
N THR A 104 5.29 -13.00 0.61
CA THR A 104 6.36 -13.95 0.23
C THR A 104 7.74 -13.51 0.73
N ARG A 105 7.97 -12.21 0.94
CA ARG A 105 9.19 -11.69 1.60
C ARG A 105 9.40 -12.20 3.01
N THR A 106 8.36 -12.66 3.71
CA THR A 106 8.51 -13.28 5.04
C THR A 106 9.14 -14.65 4.96
N HIS A 107 9.01 -15.33 3.83
CA HIS A 107 9.63 -16.65 3.60
C HIS A 107 11.06 -16.49 3.08
N THR A 108 11.28 -15.53 2.17
CA THR A 108 12.60 -15.31 1.56
C THR A 108 13.55 -14.47 2.42
N GLY A 109 13.03 -13.71 3.39
CA GLY A 109 13.80 -12.74 4.17
C GLY A 109 14.15 -11.46 3.40
N GLU A 110 13.65 -11.27 2.18
CA GLU A 110 13.96 -10.11 1.35
C GLU A 110 13.52 -8.79 2.01
N LYS A 111 14.46 -7.85 2.13
CA LYS A 111 14.23 -6.53 2.74
C LYS A 111 14.67 -5.41 1.79
N PRO A 112 13.86 -5.07 0.76
CA PRO A 112 14.27 -4.14 -0.29
C PRO A 112 14.45 -2.70 0.19
N PHE A 113 13.81 -2.34 1.30
CA PHE A 113 13.72 -0.95 1.73
C PHE A 113 14.78 -0.64 2.78
N LYS A 114 15.97 -0.24 2.33
CA LYS A 114 17.08 0.18 3.21
C LYS A 114 16.82 1.54 3.86
N CYS A 115 17.22 1.70 5.11
CA CYS A 115 17.27 2.98 5.80
C CYS A 115 18.32 3.88 5.11
N PRO A 116 17.99 5.14 4.78
CA PRO A 116 18.94 6.04 4.13
C PRO A 116 19.93 6.70 5.11
N MET A 117 19.71 6.59 6.42
CA MET A 117 20.58 7.19 7.42
C MET A 117 21.90 6.44 7.52
N ASP A 118 23.00 7.18 7.41
CA ASP A 118 24.35 6.62 7.51
C ASP A 118 24.58 5.97 8.89
N GLY A 119 25.37 4.90 8.90
CA GLY A 119 25.62 4.10 10.12
C GLY A 119 24.45 3.25 10.62
N CYS A 120 23.23 3.37 10.07
CA CYS A 120 22.08 2.59 10.55
C CYS A 120 22.06 1.15 10.01
N GLY A 121 22.32 0.96 8.71
CA GLY A 121 22.35 -0.35 8.04
C GLY A 121 21.03 -1.15 8.01
N ARG A 122 19.96 -0.71 8.67
CA ARG A 122 18.70 -1.45 8.78
C ARG A 122 17.94 -1.47 7.46
N SER A 123 17.31 -2.62 7.16
CA SER A 123 16.49 -2.83 5.97
C SER A 123 15.14 -3.43 6.33
N PHE A 124 14.11 -3.13 5.54
CA PHE A 124 12.72 -3.48 5.84
C PHE A 124 12.02 -4.15 4.65
N THR A 125 11.01 -4.96 4.95
CA THR A 125 10.21 -5.70 3.96
C THR A 125 9.21 -4.81 3.22
N THR A 126 8.83 -3.66 3.81
CA THR A 126 7.93 -2.68 3.21
C THR A 126 8.42 -1.23 3.43
N SER A 127 8.07 -0.35 2.50
CA SER A 127 8.43 1.08 2.55
C SER A 127 7.81 1.81 3.74
N ASN A 128 6.59 1.44 4.16
CA ASN A 128 5.91 2.06 5.28
C ASN A 128 6.63 1.78 6.61
N ILE A 129 7.07 0.53 6.83
CA ILE A 129 7.84 0.18 8.04
C ILE A 129 9.16 0.96 8.05
N ARG A 130 9.85 1.06 6.91
CA ARG A 130 11.03 1.92 6.79
C ARG A 130 10.72 3.38 7.14
N LYS A 131 9.63 3.94 6.60
CA LYS A 131 9.26 5.35 6.86
C LYS A 131 9.01 5.61 8.34
N VAL A 132 8.29 4.71 9.02
CA VAL A 132 8.10 4.78 10.47
C VAL A 132 9.43 4.64 11.22
N HIS A 133 10.30 3.74 10.78
CA HIS A 133 11.63 3.61 11.39
C HIS A 133 12.46 4.89 11.24
N ILE A 134 12.43 5.58 10.10
CA ILE A 134 13.20 6.84 9.92
C ILE A 134 12.87 7.87 11.00
N ARG A 135 11.64 7.87 11.53
CA ARG A 135 11.22 8.74 12.64
C ARG A 135 11.96 8.50 13.95
N THR A 136 12.60 7.34 14.13
CA THR A 136 13.46 7.10 15.29
C THR A 136 14.76 7.88 15.22
N HIS A 137 15.19 8.27 14.01
CA HIS A 137 16.37 9.11 13.82
C HIS A 137 16.01 10.59 13.91
N THR A 138 14.84 10.99 13.40
CA THR A 138 14.43 12.40 13.39
C THR A 138 13.67 12.84 14.64
N GLY A 139 13.19 11.91 15.46
CA GLY A 139 12.34 12.19 16.61
C GLY A 139 10.89 12.57 16.26
N GLU A 140 10.50 12.54 14.98
CA GLU A 140 9.16 12.93 14.52
C GLU A 140 8.06 12.03 15.13
N ARG A 141 7.08 12.63 15.82
CA ARG A 141 5.94 11.91 16.43
C ARG A 141 4.60 12.53 16.02
N PRO A 142 4.10 12.25 14.80
CA PRO A 142 2.95 12.98 14.25
C PRO A 142 1.61 12.69 14.91
N TYR A 143 1.52 11.61 15.70
CA TYR A 143 0.26 11.17 16.29
C TYR A 143 0.23 11.54 17.76
N TYR A 144 -0.58 12.52 18.12
CA TYR A 144 -0.72 13.03 19.49
C TYR A 144 -1.99 12.48 20.13
N CYS A 145 -1.89 12.02 21.38
CA CYS A 145 -3.04 11.70 22.20
C CYS A 145 -3.79 12.99 22.54
N SER A 146 -5.10 13.01 22.22
CA SER A 146 -5.98 14.13 22.55
C SER A 146 -6.43 14.15 24.00
N GLU A 147 -6.17 13.08 24.78
CA GLU A 147 -6.51 13.06 26.19
C GLU A 147 -5.70 14.11 26.97
N PRO A 148 -6.35 15.07 27.64
CA PRO A 148 -5.69 16.24 28.21
C PRO A 148 -4.58 15.91 29.21
N THR A 149 -4.73 14.82 29.97
CA THR A 149 -3.78 14.41 31.02
C THR A 149 -2.68 13.49 30.49
N CYS A 150 -2.73 13.04 29.23
CA CYS A 150 -1.83 12.01 28.74
C CYS A 150 -0.53 12.57 28.16
N GLY A 151 -0.61 13.62 27.33
CA GLY A 151 0.55 14.27 26.71
C GLY A 151 1.42 13.37 25.79
N ARG A 152 1.01 12.13 25.52
CA ARG A 152 1.80 11.17 24.73
C ARG A 152 1.67 11.41 23.24
N SER A 153 2.77 11.30 22.52
CA SER A 153 2.82 11.27 21.06
C SER A 153 3.46 9.99 20.54
N PHE A 154 3.26 9.62 19.28
CA PHE A 154 3.74 8.35 18.71
C PHE A 154 4.30 8.52 17.31
N ALA A 155 5.30 7.71 16.97
CA ALA A 155 5.90 7.67 15.63
C ALA A 155 5.04 6.86 14.63
N SER A 156 4.09 6.05 15.09
CA SER A 156 3.24 5.22 14.22
C SER A 156 1.76 5.29 14.63
N ALA A 157 0.88 5.24 13.62
CA ALA A 157 -0.57 5.25 13.83
C ALA A 157 -1.05 4.01 14.60
N THR A 158 -0.42 2.85 14.39
CA THR A 158 -0.78 1.61 15.08
C THR A 158 -0.53 1.72 16.58
N ASN A 159 0.65 2.22 16.98
CA ASN A 159 0.97 2.38 18.39
C ASN A 159 0.06 3.44 19.04
N TYR A 160 -0.24 4.52 18.31
CA TYR A 160 -1.21 5.52 18.74
C TYR A 160 -2.60 4.90 18.98
N LYS A 161 -3.14 4.16 18.01
CA LYS A 161 -4.47 3.52 18.15
C LYS A 161 -4.51 2.55 19.33
N ASN A 162 -3.48 1.71 19.49
CA ASN A 162 -3.40 0.79 20.62
C ASN A 162 -3.33 1.52 21.96
N HIS A 163 -2.66 2.67 22.01
CA HIS A 163 -2.62 3.50 23.21
C HIS A 163 -3.97 4.14 23.51
N VAL A 164 -4.67 4.69 22.51
CA VAL A 164 -5.98 5.35 22.71
C VAL A 164 -7.02 4.39 23.30
N ARG A 165 -6.92 3.09 23.00
CA ARG A 165 -7.79 2.05 23.59
C ARG A 165 -7.74 1.97 25.11
N ILE A 166 -6.64 2.40 25.73
CA ILE A 166 -6.50 2.46 27.19
C ILE A 166 -7.46 3.50 27.78
N HIS A 167 -7.70 4.60 27.07
CA HIS A 167 -8.58 5.69 27.52
C HIS A 167 -10.05 5.39 27.26
N THR A 168 -10.35 4.66 26.18
CA THR A 168 -11.73 4.26 25.85
C THR A 168 -12.22 3.04 26.62
N GLY A 169 -11.36 2.41 27.45
CA GLY A 169 -11.71 1.22 28.22
C GLY A 169 -11.92 -0.05 27.40
N GLU A 170 -11.56 -0.04 26.10
CA GLU A 170 -11.68 -1.20 25.20
C GLU A 170 -10.49 -2.15 25.41
N CYS A 171 -10.56 -2.98 26.44
CA CYS A 171 -9.56 -4.00 26.74
C CYS A 171 -9.40 -5.01 25.58
N LEU A 172 -8.22 -5.63 25.49
CA LEU A 172 -7.80 -6.57 24.42
C LEU A 172 -8.50 -7.92 24.48
#